data_AF-A0A5N7RTD3-F1
#
_entry.id   AF-A0A5N7RTD3-F1
#
_cell.length_a   1.000
_cell.length_b   1.000
_cell.length_c   1.000
_cell.angle_alpha   90.00
_cell.angle_beta   90.00
_cell.angle_gamma   90.00
#
_symmetry.space_group_name_H-M   'P 1'
#
loop_
_entity.id
_entity.type
_entity.pdbx_description
1 polymer ?
#
loop_
_entity_poly.entity_id
_entity_poly.type
_entity_poly.pdbx_seq_one_letter_code
_entity_poly.pdbx_strand_id
1 'polypeptide(L)'
;MRSNDAGFTLVEVLVALAIVGVALAASVRAVGLIAQNNAALRAKSLALVEAENQLAELRLARLMPSPGRQMVACPQGGQAMQCEQVFTNSDNTNIRQVMIRVHPEGDPDRVLAQVNGFLSALP
;
A
#
# COMPACT_ATOMS: atom_id res chain seq x y z
N MET A 1 58.53 21.17 27.98
CA MET A 1 57.71 20.66 26.86
C MET A 1 56.86 21.81 26.36
N ARG A 2 57.10 22.30 25.14
CA ARG A 2 56.23 23.32 24.52
C ARG A 2 55.05 22.58 23.89
N SER A 3 53.88 22.70 24.51
CA SER A 3 52.62 22.32 23.87
C SER A 3 52.38 23.27 22.71
N ASN A 4 52.38 22.74 21.50
CA ASN A 4 52.01 23.50 20.31
C ASN A 4 50.48 23.54 20.28
N ASP A 5 49.89 24.56 20.90
CA ASP A 5 48.45 24.81 20.77
C ASP A 5 48.18 25.19 19.31
N ALA A 6 47.80 24.18 18.51
CA ALA A 6 47.30 24.39 17.16
C ALA A 6 45.95 25.10 17.26
N GLY A 7 45.93 26.41 16.99
CA GLY A 7 44.69 27.17 16.88
C GLY A 7 43.82 26.63 15.74
N PHE A 8 42.52 26.51 15.99
CA PHE A 8 41.53 26.13 14.97
C PHE A 8 41.63 27.08 13.77
N THR A 9 41.81 26.53 12.57
CA THR A 9 41.81 27.35 11.37
C THR A 9 40.38 27.65 10.93
N LEU A 10 40.16 28.81 10.33
CA LEU A 10 38.86 29.17 9.75
C LEU A 10 38.43 28.13 8.68
N VAL A 11 39.38 27.57 7.93
CA VAL A 11 39.14 26.52 6.94
C VAL A 11 38.61 25.24 7.59
N GLU A 12 39.13 24.84 8.75
CA GLU A 12 38.70 23.64 9.46
C GLU A 12 37.24 23.74 9.93
N VAL A 13 36.85 24.89 10.49
CA VAL A 13 35.46 25.14 10.90
C VAL A 13 34.53 25.18 9.70
N LEU A 14 34.94 25.80 8.59
CA LEU A 14 34.16 25.82 7.36
C LEU A 14 33.98 24.42 6.75
N VAL A 15 35.03 23.60 6.73
CA VAL A 15 34.96 22.22 6.25
C VAL A 15 34.05 21.39 7.17
N ALA A 16 34.18 21.54 8.49
CA ALA A 16 33.31 20.86 9.45
C ALA A 16 31.83 21.23 9.25
N LEU A 17 31.53 22.53 9.11
CA LEU A 17 30.18 23.01 8.82
C LEU A 17 29.66 22.51 7.46
N ALA A 18 30.52 22.44 6.43
CA ALA A 18 30.14 21.89 5.14
C ALA A 18 29.76 20.41 5.24
N ILE A 19 30.55 19.60 5.94
CA ILE A 19 30.27 18.18 6.18
C ILE A 19 28.94 18.02 6.93
N VAL A 20 28.75 18.78 8.01
CA VAL A 20 27.51 18.74 8.80
C VAL A 20 26.32 19.18 7.95
N GLY A 21 26.45 20.23 7.15
CA GLY A 21 25.40 20.71 6.26
C GLY A 21 24.98 19.65 5.23
N VAL A 22 25.95 18.98 4.60
CA VAL A 22 25.68 17.88 3.67
C VAL A 22 25.01 16.70 4.38
N ALA A 23 25.49 16.33 5.56
CA ALA A 23 24.90 15.25 6.35
C ALA A 23 23.43 15.53 6.70
N LEU A 24 23.12 16.75 7.17
CA LEU A 24 21.74 17.15 7.50
C LEU A 24 20.83 17.18 6.26
N ALA A 25 21.33 17.71 5.13
CA ALA A 25 20.58 17.71 3.88
C ALA A 25 20.24 16.28 3.41
N ALA A 26 21.21 15.36 3.54
CA ALA A 26 20.99 13.94 3.27
C ALA A 26 19.95 13.31 4.22
N SER A 27 20.01 13.62 5.52
CA SER A 27 19.03 13.13 6.50
C SER A 27 17.61 13.61 6.21
N VAL A 28 17.41 14.90 5.89
CA VAL A 28 16.08 15.44 5.53
C VAL A 28 15.53 14.73 4.29
N ARG A 29 16.37 14.51 3.27
CA ARG A 29 15.97 13.76 2.08
C ARG A 29 15.57 12.33 2.42
N ALA A 30 16.35 11.64 3.27
CA ALA A 30 16.05 10.27 3.69
C ALA A 30 14.71 10.19 4.44
N VAL A 31 14.44 11.12 5.37
CA VAL A 31 13.14 11.20 6.08
C VAL A 31 11.98 11.44 5.11
N GLY A 32 12.16 12.33 4.12
CA GLY A 32 11.17 12.56 3.08
C GLY A 32 10.81 11.30 2.29
N LEU A 33 11.82 10.49 1.92
CA LEU A 33 11.59 9.21 1.24
C LEU A 33 10.83 8.20 2.12
N ILE A 34 11.17 8.12 3.41
CA ILE A 34 10.47 7.25 4.36
C ILE A 34 9.00 7.66 4.51
N ALA A 35 8.72 8.95 4.66
CA ALA A 35 7.36 9.47 4.79
C ALA A 35 6.49 9.14 3.56
N GLN A 36 7.04 9.30 2.36
CA GLN A 36 6.34 8.96 1.11
C GLN A 36 6.04 7.46 1.02
N ASN A 37 7.02 6.61 1.34
CA ASN A 37 6.83 5.16 1.34
C ASN A 37 5.77 4.71 2.36
N ASN A 38 5.75 5.32 3.56
CA ASN A 38 4.75 5.00 4.59
C ASN A 38 3.32 5.29 4.13
N ALA A 39 3.09 6.38 3.39
CA ALA A 39 1.76 6.68 2.85
C ALA A 39 1.30 5.62 1.82
N ALA A 40 2.20 5.21 0.92
CA ALA A 40 1.91 4.16 -0.05
C ALA A 40 1.64 2.79 0.62
N LEU A 41 2.43 2.43 1.64
CA LEU A 41 2.24 1.21 2.42
C LEU A 41 0.91 1.22 3.16
N ARG A 42 0.54 2.35 3.77
CA ARG A 42 -0.76 2.51 4.44
C ARG A 42 -1.93 2.28 3.48
N ALA A 43 -1.88 2.86 2.28
CA ALA A 43 -2.93 2.66 1.28
C ALA A 43 -3.06 1.18 0.86
N LYS A 44 -1.94 0.49 0.64
CA LYS A 44 -1.94 -0.96 0.32
C LYS A 44 -2.49 -1.81 1.46
N SER A 45 -2.12 -1.48 2.71
CA SER A 45 -2.59 -2.17 3.90
C SER A 45 -4.11 -2.03 4.07
N LEU A 46 -4.65 -0.81 3.94
CA LEU A 46 -6.10 -0.58 3.97
C LEU A 46 -6.83 -1.28 2.82
N ALA A 47 -6.27 -1.25 1.61
CA ALA A 47 -6.84 -1.93 0.46
C ALA A 47 -6.86 -3.46 0.62
N LEU A 48 -5.85 -4.06 1.27
CA LEU A 48 -5.84 -5.49 1.57
C LEU A 48 -6.94 -5.86 2.56
N VAL A 49 -7.08 -5.09 3.63
CA VAL A 49 -8.17 -5.27 4.61
C VAL A 49 -9.53 -5.19 3.92
N GLU A 50 -9.72 -4.19 3.04
CA GLU A 50 -10.98 -4.07 2.29
C GLU A 50 -11.21 -5.27 1.36
N ALA A 51 -10.19 -5.73 0.64
CA ALA A 51 -10.32 -6.90 -0.22
C ALA A 51 -10.72 -8.17 0.55
N GLU A 52 -10.17 -8.36 1.75
CA GLU A 52 -10.53 -9.45 2.66
C GLU A 52 -11.97 -9.30 3.19
N ASN A 53 -12.37 -8.08 3.56
CA ASN A 53 -13.74 -7.77 3.98
C ASN A 53 -14.75 -8.10 2.87
N GLN A 54 -14.50 -7.65 1.64
CA GLN A 54 -15.34 -7.96 0.49
C GLN A 54 -15.46 -9.47 0.23
N LEU A 55 -14.34 -10.21 0.35
CA LEU A 55 -14.38 -11.66 0.22
C LEU A 55 -15.20 -12.30 1.35
N ALA A 56 -15.05 -11.81 2.58
CA ALA A 56 -15.82 -12.30 3.72
C ALA A 56 -17.32 -11.99 3.55
N GLU A 57 -17.68 -10.80 3.09
CA GLU A 57 -19.07 -10.42 2.80
C GLU A 57 -19.71 -11.34 1.75
N LEU A 58 -19.01 -11.61 0.64
CA LEU A 58 -19.48 -12.55 -0.38
C LEU A 58 -19.69 -13.96 0.17
N ARG A 59 -18.79 -14.43 1.05
CA ARG A 59 -18.92 -15.74 1.71
C ARG A 59 -20.10 -15.77 2.68
N LEU A 60 -20.29 -14.72 3.47
CA LEU A 60 -21.40 -14.60 4.42
C LEU A 60 -22.76 -14.49 3.72
N ALA A 61 -22.81 -13.82 2.57
CA ALA A 61 -24.01 -13.73 1.75
C ALA A 61 -24.46 -15.10 1.22
N ARG A 62 -23.55 -16.08 1.11
CA ARG A 62 -23.83 -17.43 0.59
C ARG A 62 -24.50 -17.42 -0.79
N LEU A 63 -24.14 -16.43 -1.61
CA LEU A 63 -24.60 -16.30 -2.98
C LEU A 63 -23.52 -16.86 -3.93
N MET A 64 -23.96 -17.42 -5.06
CA MET A 64 -23.08 -17.75 -6.18
C MET A 64 -23.42 -16.86 -7.38
N PRO A 65 -22.82 -15.65 -7.47
CA PRO A 65 -23.05 -14.75 -8.59
C PRO A 65 -22.69 -15.41 -9.93
N SER A 66 -23.36 -14.97 -10.99
CA SER A 66 -23.01 -15.34 -12.36
C SER A 66 -21.58 -14.87 -12.68
N PRO A 67 -20.82 -15.63 -13.50
CA PRO A 67 -19.51 -15.20 -13.93
C PRO A 67 -19.59 -13.86 -14.67
N GLY A 68 -18.60 -13.00 -14.42
CA GLY A 68 -18.61 -11.63 -14.89
C GLY A 68 -17.77 -10.72 -14.01
N ARG A 69 -17.79 -9.44 -14.33
CA ARG A 69 -17.11 -8.40 -13.57
C ARG A 69 -18.14 -7.44 -13.00
N GLN A 70 -17.96 -7.07 -11.73
CA GLN A 70 -18.68 -5.98 -11.09
C GLN A 70 -17.72 -4.99 -10.45
N MET A 71 -18.10 -3.71 -10.50
CA MET A 71 -17.42 -2.62 -9.82
C MET A 71 -18.29 -2.16 -8.67
N VAL A 72 -17.73 -2.09 -7.47
CA VAL A 72 -18.44 -1.68 -6.25
C VAL A 72 -17.63 -0.62 -5.53
N ALA A 73 -18.28 0.44 -5.04
CA ALA A 73 -17.61 1.42 -4.19
C ALA A 73 -17.29 0.78 -2.84
N CYS A 74 -16.04 0.89 -2.38
CA CYS A 74 -15.57 0.24 -1.17
C CYS A 74 -14.62 1.15 -0.37
N PRO A 75 -15.13 2.26 0.20
CA PRO A 75 -14.29 3.22 0.92
C PRO A 75 -13.76 2.64 2.23
N GLN A 76 -12.46 2.78 2.49
CA GLN A 76 -11.81 2.23 3.69
C GLN A 76 -10.86 3.25 4.32
N GLY A 77 -10.99 3.49 5.63
CA GLY A 77 -10.06 4.34 6.40
C GLY A 77 -9.97 5.79 5.92
N GLY A 78 -11.06 6.34 5.35
CA GLY A 78 -11.12 7.69 4.78
C GLY A 78 -10.56 7.82 3.36
N GLN A 79 -10.15 6.72 2.73
CA GLN A 79 -9.78 6.68 1.31
C GLN A 79 -10.95 6.19 0.47
N ALA A 80 -11.24 6.93 -0.60
CA ALA A 80 -12.17 6.48 -1.63
C ALA A 80 -11.49 5.43 -2.51
N MET A 81 -12.08 4.24 -2.56
CA MET A 81 -11.59 3.10 -3.34
C MET A 81 -12.74 2.45 -4.09
N GLN A 82 -12.40 1.75 -5.16
CA GLN A 82 -13.30 0.94 -5.98
C GLN A 82 -12.81 -0.50 -6.03
N CYS A 83 -13.72 -1.43 -5.81
CA CYS A 83 -13.46 -2.86 -5.80
C CYS A 83 -13.97 -3.48 -7.08
N GLU A 84 -13.06 -4.00 -7.89
CA GLU A 84 -13.36 -4.85 -9.04
C GLU A 84 -13.48 -6.29 -8.55
N GLN A 85 -14.66 -6.89 -8.65
CA GLN A 85 -14.89 -8.29 -8.33
C GLN A 85 -15.13 -9.06 -9.64
N VAL A 86 -14.27 -10.03 -9.92
CA VAL A 86 -14.32 -10.85 -11.13
C VAL A 86 -14.64 -12.29 -10.74
N PHE A 87 -15.79 -12.78 -11.17
CA PHE A 87 -16.25 -14.14 -10.92
C PHE A 87 -15.98 -15.03 -12.12
N THR A 88 -15.34 -16.17 -11.90
CA THR A 88 -15.03 -17.17 -12.94
C THR A 88 -15.57 -18.54 -12.56
N ASN A 89 -16.02 -19.31 -13.55
CA ASN A 89 -16.38 -20.71 -13.30
C ASN A 89 -15.14 -21.48 -12.80
N SER A 90 -15.34 -22.41 -11.88
CA SER A 90 -14.34 -23.43 -11.56
C SER A 90 -14.76 -24.76 -12.18
N ASP A 91 -13.86 -25.74 -12.18
CA ASP A 91 -14.16 -27.10 -12.66
C ASP A 91 -15.26 -27.78 -11.82
N ASN A 92 -15.40 -27.39 -10.54
CA ASN A 92 -16.49 -27.83 -9.69
C ASN A 92 -17.65 -26.84 -9.75
N THR A 93 -18.81 -27.29 -10.22
CA THR A 93 -20.02 -26.45 -10.34
C THR A 93 -20.53 -25.90 -9.00
N ASN A 94 -20.15 -26.49 -7.87
CA ASN A 94 -20.48 -26.02 -6.53
C ASN A 94 -19.51 -24.96 -6.00
N ILE A 95 -18.44 -24.64 -6.74
CA ILE A 95 -17.41 -23.69 -6.35
C ILE A 95 -17.30 -22.58 -7.41
N ARG A 96 -17.27 -21.35 -6.93
CA ARG A 96 -17.05 -20.14 -7.74
C ARG A 96 -15.72 -19.52 -7.34
N GLN A 97 -14.89 -19.19 -8.31
CA GLN A 97 -13.71 -18.36 -8.07
C GLN A 97 -14.13 -16.89 -8.11
N VAL A 98 -13.58 -16.11 -7.18
CA VAL A 98 -13.69 -14.65 -7.19
C VAL A 98 -12.31 -14.05 -7.04
N MET A 99 -11.99 -13.10 -7.90
CA MET A 99 -10.82 -12.23 -7.77
C MET A 99 -11.31 -10.84 -7.41
N ILE A 100 -10.80 -10.29 -6.31
CA ILE A 100 -11.13 -8.95 -5.83
C ILE A 100 -9.90 -8.09 -5.99
N ARG A 101 -9.99 -7.03 -6.77
CA ARG A 101 -8.95 -6.00 -6.90
C ARG A 101 -9.46 -4.69 -6.34
N VAL A 102 -8.62 -4.02 -5.58
CA VAL A 102 -8.94 -2.73 -4.98
C VAL A 102 -8.11 -1.66 -5.65
N HIS A 103 -8.80 -0.65 -6.15
CA HIS A 103 -8.25 0.47 -6.90
C HIS A 103 -8.54 1.78 -6.15
N PRO A 104 -7.67 2.80 -6.25
CA PRO A 104 -8.05 4.14 -5.86
C PRO A 104 -9.18 4.65 -6.76
N GLU A 105 -10.09 5.44 -6.21
CA GLU A 105 -11.12 6.10 -7.01
C GLU A 105 -10.48 7.02 -8.08
N GLY A 106 -10.91 6.87 -9.33
CA GLY A 106 -10.42 7.67 -10.46
C GLY A 106 -9.16 7.12 -11.17
N ASP A 107 -8.55 6.05 -10.67
CA ASP A 107 -7.37 5.41 -11.27
C ASP A 107 -7.53 3.87 -11.30
N PRO A 108 -8.29 3.34 -12.27
CA PRO A 108 -8.62 1.91 -12.33
C PRO A 108 -7.43 1.03 -12.74
N ASP A 109 -6.36 1.59 -13.33
CA ASP A 109 -5.20 0.80 -13.74
C ASP A 109 -4.26 0.51 -12.54
N ARG A 110 -4.35 1.31 -11.49
CA ARG A 110 -3.54 1.15 -10.28
C ARG A 110 -4.21 0.18 -9.29
N VAL A 111 -3.68 -1.03 -9.21
CA VAL A 111 -4.10 -2.01 -8.20
C VAL A 111 -3.34 -1.77 -6.89
N LEU A 112 -4.07 -1.45 -5.81
CA LEU A 112 -3.50 -1.31 -4.46
C LEU A 112 -3.35 -2.66 -3.76
N ALA A 113 -4.34 -3.54 -3.91
CA ALA A 113 -4.35 -4.90 -3.39
C ALA A 113 -5.19 -5.81 -4.29
N GLN A 114 -4.86 -7.11 -4.26
CA GLN A 114 -5.66 -8.14 -4.92
C GLN A 114 -5.74 -9.37 -4.02
N VAL A 115 -6.94 -9.92 -3.86
CA VAL A 115 -7.20 -11.18 -3.16
C VAL A 115 -7.96 -12.11 -4.09
N ASN A 116 -7.53 -13.36 -4.16
CA ASN A 116 -8.25 -14.42 -4.86
C ASN A 116 -8.91 -15.32 -3.82
N GLY A 117 -10.15 -15.72 -4.07
CA GLY A 117 -10.92 -16.54 -3.16
C GLY A 117 -11.86 -17.50 -3.89
N PHE A 118 -12.46 -18.37 -3.09
CA PHE A 118 -13.50 -19.29 -3.52
C PHE A 118 -14.76 -19.06 -2.71
N LEU A 119 -15.91 -19.18 -3.38
CA LEU A 119 -17.25 -19.17 -2.81
C LEU A 119 -17.87 -20.55 -3.05
N SER A 120 -18.58 -21.08 -2.05
CA SER A 120 -19.35 -22.31 -2.14
C SER A 120 -20.75 -22.10 -1.59
N ALA A 121 -21.74 -22.76 -2.19
CA ALA A 121 -23.10 -22.79 -1.67
C ALA A 121 -23.32 -23.86 -0.58
N LEU A 122 -22.30 -24.70 -0.33
CA LEU A 122 -22.31 -25.76 0.68
C LEU A 122 -21.90 -25.18 2.06
N PRO A 123 -22.57 -25.60 3.15
CA PRO A 123 -22.26 -25.18 4.53
C PRO A 123 -20.92 -25.71 5.04
#